data_AF-A0A1H3LPE4-F1
#
_entry.id   AF-A0A1H3LPE4-F1
#
_cell.length_a   1.000
_cell.length_b   1.000
_cell.length_c   1.000
_cell.angle_alpha   90.00
_cell.angle_beta   90.00
_cell.angle_gamma   90.00
#
_symmetry.space_group_name_H-M   'P 1'
#
loop_
_entity.id
_entity.type
_entity.pdbx_description
1 polymer ?
#
loop_
_entity_poly.entity_id
_entity_poly.type
_entity_poly.pdbx_seq_one_letter_code
_entity_poly.pdbx_strand_id
1 'polypeptide(L)'
;MDQFDNLRNVIDLDYDLLTKPGNLGFYRSCEATTIFLFNNVTKQAHNYFTIMVFEEREKETEEVEYLTEKLITISSEFKMGICRYDLTMEQALDSFRQIKNSQVLYNIGGDLQIGNLDLINKQFVPQDGTVEVRLNKALKNNFINGSYIYEFFDTYKSFISILSKRQREQISNLVMKFVPINLHVLQDRIGNIIFQFPSTLLSLKSSSGKDETSLDITLYTDKRIDSEDRYGILVTNEFDNCITGIRYHDNKNSKKIRLEIGDTGNLIKTMVYDKKTDLVVYEANYSFIKHIYTRFHIGSEFPEYRTIITSNGKAEVDVEPVEFMEIPRRNMSEHKKYWKEFVKERQYKERLEELEHRMKFMQYGTSQNSEKNKALEDVRKLIIMNSEKQIMLWDPYLSANDILNTLYYSNQMGIQMRAITSSSSETRKINGEKHSDAATWISEQRNILNNNSNNYGINLEVRCQHEEFGWKFHDRFLLFVMRNGTARVWSLGTSINSLGKNHHIIQEVSHPQYIVDAFNELWNELNDERCILWKSK
;
A
#
# COMPACT_ATOMS: atom_id res chain seq x y z
N MET A 1 -30.38 7.63 -33.16
CA MET A 1 -29.47 6.49 -33.35
C MET A 1 -28.03 7.03 -33.28
N ASP A 2 -27.72 7.94 -32.33
CA ASP A 2 -26.74 9.02 -32.63
C ASP A 2 -25.76 9.41 -31.50
N GLN A 3 -25.56 8.57 -30.49
CA GLN A 3 -24.45 8.79 -29.51
C GLN A 3 -23.61 7.52 -29.33
N PHE A 4 -24.24 6.35 -29.24
CA PHE A 4 -23.55 5.07 -29.12
C PHE A 4 -22.77 4.69 -30.39
N ASP A 5 -23.33 4.95 -31.57
CA ASP A 5 -22.62 4.70 -32.85
C ASP A 5 -21.46 5.67 -33.04
N ASN A 6 -21.59 6.92 -32.57
CA ASN A 6 -20.52 7.92 -32.62
C ASN A 6 -19.34 7.54 -31.68
N LEU A 7 -19.64 7.08 -30.47
CA LEU A 7 -18.62 6.60 -29.52
C LEU A 7 -17.90 5.34 -30.03
N ARG A 8 -18.65 4.39 -30.63
CA ARG A 8 -18.07 3.18 -31.25
C ARG A 8 -17.11 3.53 -32.39
N ASN A 9 -17.48 4.49 -33.24
CA ASN A 9 -16.62 4.96 -34.32
C ASN A 9 -15.34 5.63 -33.79
N VAL A 10 -15.43 6.44 -32.72
CA VAL A 10 -14.25 7.08 -32.11
C VAL A 10 -13.27 6.06 -31.54
N ILE A 11 -13.76 5.00 -30.89
CA ILE A 11 -12.90 3.95 -30.32
C ILE A 11 -12.18 3.16 -31.41
N ASP A 12 -12.87 2.78 -32.48
CA ASP A 12 -12.26 2.05 -33.59
C ASP A 12 -11.23 2.95 -34.32
N LEU A 13 -11.52 4.25 -34.48
CA LEU A 13 -10.56 5.24 -35.00
C LEU A 13 -9.31 5.36 -34.11
N ASP A 14 -9.48 5.33 -32.79
CA ASP A 14 -8.35 5.37 -31.86
C ASP A 14 -7.53 4.07 -31.89
N TYR A 15 -8.15 2.90 -31.98
CA TYR A 15 -7.44 1.64 -32.19
C TYR A 15 -6.62 1.69 -33.48
N ASP A 16 -7.22 2.16 -34.57
CA ASP A 16 -6.54 2.36 -35.85
C ASP A 16 -5.40 3.37 -35.73
N LEU A 17 -5.59 4.46 -34.97
CA LEU A 17 -4.55 5.45 -34.70
C LEU A 17 -3.35 4.82 -33.96
N LEU A 18 -3.59 4.00 -32.94
CA LEU A 18 -2.54 3.38 -32.14
C LEU A 18 -1.79 2.28 -32.91
N THR A 19 -2.49 1.54 -33.76
CA THR A 19 -1.91 0.43 -34.55
C THR A 19 -1.29 0.84 -35.87
N LYS A 20 -1.63 2.03 -36.38
CA LYS A 20 -1.10 2.54 -37.64
C LYS A 20 0.44 2.58 -37.61
N PRO A 21 1.12 1.95 -38.59
CA PRO A 21 2.58 1.92 -38.63
C PRO A 21 3.20 3.32 -38.55
N GLY A 22 4.16 3.48 -37.64
CA GLY A 22 4.87 4.75 -37.45
C GLY A 22 4.17 5.77 -36.55
N ASN A 23 3.10 5.40 -35.83
CA ASN A 23 2.50 6.22 -34.77
C ASN A 23 3.03 5.90 -33.37
N LEU A 24 3.05 4.62 -32.99
CA LEU A 24 3.66 4.14 -31.73
C LEU A 24 4.70 3.05 -31.94
N GLY A 25 4.57 2.30 -33.03
CA GLY A 25 5.47 1.24 -33.43
C GLY A 25 5.14 0.77 -34.83
N PHE A 26 5.84 -0.27 -35.28
CA PHE A 26 5.56 -0.95 -36.54
C PHE A 26 5.05 -2.36 -36.26
N TYR A 27 3.92 -2.45 -35.55
CA TYR A 27 3.35 -3.71 -35.11
C TYR A 27 2.97 -4.62 -36.28
N ARG A 28 3.22 -5.91 -36.11
CA ARG A 28 2.92 -6.96 -37.09
C ARG A 28 2.16 -8.14 -36.48
N SER A 29 2.25 -8.31 -35.17
CA SER A 29 1.54 -9.34 -34.42
C SER A 29 1.11 -8.81 -33.04
N CYS A 30 0.33 -9.62 -32.35
CA CYS A 30 -0.08 -9.38 -30.97
C CYS A 30 0.04 -10.67 -30.15
N GLU A 31 0.87 -10.67 -29.10
CA GLU A 31 0.96 -11.79 -28.18
C GLU A 31 -0.12 -11.65 -27.10
N ALA A 32 -0.96 -12.66 -26.94
CA ALA A 32 -1.92 -12.75 -25.85
C ALA A 32 -1.40 -13.68 -24.74
N THR A 33 -1.40 -13.20 -23.49
CA THR A 33 -1.21 -14.02 -22.30
C THR A 33 -2.52 -14.06 -21.53
N THR A 34 -3.10 -15.25 -21.39
CA THR A 34 -4.41 -15.48 -20.74
C THR A 34 -4.22 -16.31 -19.48
N ILE A 35 -4.65 -15.75 -18.34
CA ILE A 35 -4.79 -16.47 -17.08
C ILE A 35 -6.28 -16.80 -16.93
N PHE A 36 -6.59 -18.09 -16.81
CA PHE A 36 -7.98 -18.55 -16.76
C PHE A 36 -8.23 -19.49 -15.59
N LEU A 37 -9.47 -19.51 -15.14
CA LEU A 37 -10.00 -20.48 -14.19
C LEU A 37 -10.95 -21.43 -14.90
N PHE A 38 -10.61 -22.71 -14.91
CA PHE A 38 -11.48 -23.78 -15.36
C PHE A 38 -12.40 -24.22 -14.23
N ASN A 39 -13.71 -24.09 -14.44
CA ASN A 39 -14.73 -24.57 -13.52
C ASN A 39 -15.02 -26.06 -13.77
N ASN A 40 -14.72 -26.91 -12.79
CA ASN A 40 -14.90 -28.36 -12.88
C ASN A 40 -16.37 -28.78 -12.94
N VAL A 41 -17.30 -27.94 -12.49
CA VAL A 41 -18.75 -28.19 -12.48
C VAL A 41 -19.35 -27.85 -13.84
N THR A 42 -19.14 -26.63 -14.33
CA THR A 42 -19.71 -26.17 -15.61
C THR A 42 -18.91 -26.63 -16.83
N LYS A 43 -17.66 -27.10 -16.63
CA LYS A 43 -16.70 -27.46 -17.68
C LYS A 43 -16.32 -26.30 -18.60
N GLN A 44 -16.37 -25.07 -18.09
CA GLN A 44 -16.04 -23.87 -18.84
C GLN A 44 -14.78 -23.20 -18.30
N ALA A 45 -14.00 -22.59 -19.20
CA ALA A 45 -12.88 -21.72 -18.85
C ALA A 45 -13.37 -20.27 -18.74
N HIS A 46 -12.99 -19.61 -17.66
CA HIS A 46 -13.35 -18.22 -17.41
C HIS A 46 -12.10 -17.34 -17.34
N ASN A 47 -12.18 -16.14 -17.91
CA ASN A 47 -11.10 -15.16 -17.83
C ASN A 47 -10.86 -14.75 -16.38
N TYR A 48 -9.63 -14.94 -15.91
CA TYR A 48 -9.18 -14.37 -14.64
C TYR A 48 -8.40 -13.09 -14.87
N PHE A 49 -7.58 -13.03 -15.93
CA PHE A 49 -6.93 -11.83 -16.44
C PHE A 49 -6.33 -12.14 -17.81
N THR A 50 -6.50 -11.26 -18.79
CA THR A 50 -5.87 -11.38 -20.11
C THR A 50 -5.15 -10.09 -20.47
N ILE A 51 -3.96 -10.22 -21.04
CA ILE A 51 -3.24 -9.10 -21.65
C ILE A 51 -2.83 -9.47 -23.08
N MET A 52 -3.09 -8.56 -24.01
CA MET A 52 -2.76 -8.65 -25.43
C MET A 52 -1.78 -7.53 -25.76
N VAL A 53 -0.56 -7.88 -26.19
CA VAL A 53 0.56 -6.95 -26.33
C VAL A 53 0.97 -6.91 -27.79
N PHE A 54 0.91 -5.73 -28.40
CA PHE A 54 1.31 -5.55 -29.80
C PHE A 54 2.83 -5.55 -29.95
N GLU A 55 3.32 -6.27 -30.96
CA GLU A 55 4.75 -6.51 -31.17
C GLU A 55 5.15 -6.27 -32.65
N GLU A 56 6.37 -5.82 -32.88
CA GLU A 56 6.89 -5.55 -34.24
C GLU A 56 7.36 -6.82 -34.98
N ARG A 57 7.43 -7.96 -34.28
CA ARG A 57 7.79 -9.25 -34.89
C ARG A 57 6.61 -9.84 -35.65
N GLU A 58 6.92 -10.63 -36.67
CA GLU A 58 5.91 -11.47 -37.32
C GLU A 58 5.38 -12.52 -36.33
N LYS A 59 4.17 -13.00 -36.57
CA LYS A 59 3.58 -14.11 -35.81
C LYS A 59 4.49 -15.34 -35.88
N GLU A 60 4.92 -15.86 -34.73
CA GLU A 60 5.87 -16.99 -34.68
C GLU A 60 5.17 -18.34 -34.76
N THR A 61 4.02 -18.49 -34.12
CA THR A 61 3.31 -19.77 -34.03
C THR A 61 1.80 -19.61 -34.26
N GLU A 62 1.18 -20.67 -34.79
CA GLU A 62 -0.28 -20.82 -34.85
C GLU A 62 -0.83 -21.59 -33.65
N GLU A 63 0.04 -22.10 -32.78
CA GLU A 63 -0.32 -22.97 -31.66
C GLU A 63 -0.34 -22.22 -30.32
N VAL A 64 -1.20 -22.69 -29.43
CA VAL A 64 -1.30 -22.21 -28.05
C VAL A 64 -0.23 -22.86 -27.19
N GLU A 65 0.66 -22.04 -26.62
CA GLU A 65 1.62 -22.46 -25.63
C GLU A 65 0.96 -22.45 -24.23
N TYR A 66 0.88 -23.61 -23.57
CA TYR A 66 0.45 -23.68 -22.18
C TYR A 66 1.66 -23.56 -21.24
N LEU A 67 1.77 -22.42 -20.55
CA LEU A 67 2.85 -22.18 -19.58
C LEU A 67 2.73 -23.05 -18.32
N THR A 68 1.52 -23.55 -18.06
CA THR A 68 1.26 -24.57 -17.03
C THR A 68 1.18 -25.95 -17.69
N GLU A 69 2.12 -26.86 -17.38
CA GLU A 69 2.12 -28.24 -17.91
C GLU A 69 0.80 -28.99 -17.64
N LYS A 70 0.16 -28.69 -16.50
CA LYS A 70 -1.15 -29.22 -16.10
C LYS A 70 -1.95 -28.13 -15.38
N LEU A 71 -3.27 -28.22 -15.44
CA LEU A 71 -4.16 -27.35 -14.65
C LEU A 71 -3.87 -27.48 -13.15
N ILE A 72 -3.65 -26.35 -12.49
CA ILE A 72 -3.26 -26.28 -11.08
C ILE A 72 -4.51 -26.14 -10.22
N THR A 73 -4.72 -27.07 -9.28
CA THR A 73 -5.90 -27.05 -8.41
C THR A 73 -5.87 -25.88 -7.43
N ILE A 74 -6.94 -25.07 -7.43
CA ILE A 74 -7.15 -23.97 -6.47
C ILE A 74 -8.22 -24.36 -5.43
N SER A 75 -9.29 -25.02 -5.88
CA SER A 75 -10.34 -25.57 -5.03
C SER A 75 -10.93 -26.84 -5.66
N SER A 76 -11.94 -27.44 -5.01
CA SER A 76 -12.73 -28.51 -5.62
C SER A 76 -13.41 -28.06 -6.91
N GLU A 77 -13.86 -26.80 -6.96
CA GLU A 77 -14.55 -26.22 -8.10
C GLU A 77 -13.61 -25.67 -9.16
N PHE A 78 -12.53 -24.98 -8.79
CA PHE A 78 -11.69 -24.24 -9.73
C PHE A 78 -10.28 -24.79 -9.86
N LYS A 79 -9.82 -24.88 -11.11
CA LYS A 79 -8.42 -25.09 -11.47
C LYS A 79 -7.91 -23.91 -12.31
N MET A 80 -6.65 -23.56 -12.16
CA MET A 80 -6.02 -22.45 -12.88
C MET A 80 -5.15 -22.98 -14.02
N GLY A 81 -5.16 -22.28 -15.15
CA GLY A 81 -4.20 -22.46 -16.23
C GLY A 81 -3.70 -21.11 -16.75
N ILE A 82 -2.55 -21.13 -17.42
CA ILE A 82 -1.98 -19.97 -18.10
C ILE A 82 -1.57 -20.41 -19.51
N CYS A 83 -2.01 -19.68 -20.52
CA CYS A 83 -1.60 -19.89 -21.89
C CYS A 83 -1.14 -18.60 -22.57
N ARG A 84 -0.31 -18.79 -23.59
CA ARG A 84 0.22 -17.75 -24.47
C ARG A 84 0.00 -18.15 -25.93
N TYR A 85 -0.34 -17.20 -26.79
CA TYR A 85 -0.50 -17.42 -28.23
C TYR A 85 -0.32 -16.11 -28.98
N ASP A 86 0.11 -16.21 -30.23
CA ASP A 86 0.26 -15.06 -31.11
C ASP A 86 -0.97 -14.90 -32.02
N LEU A 87 -1.38 -13.65 -32.23
CA LEU A 87 -2.47 -13.24 -33.11
C LEU A 87 -1.92 -12.38 -34.24
N THR A 88 -2.54 -12.49 -35.41
CA THR A 88 -2.36 -11.47 -36.46
C THR A 88 -3.02 -10.15 -36.04
N MET A 89 -2.66 -9.05 -36.69
CA MET A 89 -3.29 -7.75 -36.44
C MET A 89 -4.82 -7.77 -36.67
N GLU A 90 -5.27 -8.54 -37.66
CA GLU A 90 -6.70 -8.74 -37.95
C GLU A 90 -7.39 -9.52 -36.82
N GLN A 91 -6.79 -10.64 -36.37
CA GLN A 91 -7.32 -11.43 -35.26
C GLN A 91 -7.40 -10.65 -33.94
N ALA A 92 -6.43 -9.77 -33.69
CA ALA A 92 -6.43 -8.88 -32.52
C ALA A 92 -7.57 -7.85 -32.60
N LEU A 93 -7.81 -7.26 -33.78
CA LEU A 93 -8.92 -6.34 -34.00
C LEU A 93 -10.28 -7.03 -33.85
N ASP A 94 -10.41 -8.25 -34.38
CA ASP A 94 -11.62 -9.05 -34.23
C ASP A 94 -11.90 -9.38 -32.76
N SER A 95 -10.86 -9.76 -32.00
CA SER A 95 -10.95 -9.97 -30.56
C SER A 95 -11.41 -8.70 -29.83
N PHE A 96 -10.83 -7.55 -30.17
CA PHE A 96 -11.19 -6.25 -29.60
C PHE A 96 -12.66 -5.90 -29.85
N ARG A 97 -13.18 -6.14 -31.06
CA ARG A 97 -14.58 -5.92 -31.43
C ARG A 97 -15.52 -6.94 -30.80
N GLN A 98 -15.08 -8.19 -30.66
CA GLN A 98 -15.87 -9.26 -30.07
C GLN A 98 -16.15 -9.00 -28.59
N ILE A 99 -15.14 -8.59 -27.83
CA ILE A 99 -15.26 -8.32 -26.39
C ILE A 99 -16.31 -7.24 -26.10
N LYS A 100 -16.50 -6.28 -27.02
CA LYS A 100 -17.54 -5.22 -26.89
C LYS A 100 -18.96 -5.74 -27.02
N ASN A 101 -19.17 -6.90 -27.65
CA ASN A 101 -20.49 -7.36 -28.09
C ASN A 101 -20.84 -8.78 -27.60
N SER A 102 -19.92 -9.47 -26.93
CA SER A 102 -20.05 -10.87 -26.53
C SER A 102 -19.61 -11.07 -25.09
N GLN A 103 -20.17 -12.06 -24.41
CA GLN A 103 -19.70 -12.56 -23.11
C GLN A 103 -18.79 -13.79 -23.26
N VAL A 104 -18.45 -14.15 -24.49
CA VAL A 104 -17.49 -15.19 -24.82
C VAL A 104 -16.50 -14.63 -25.82
N LEU A 105 -15.21 -14.77 -25.51
CA LEU A 105 -14.12 -14.52 -26.43
C LEU A 105 -13.80 -15.83 -27.15
N TYR A 106 -13.89 -15.81 -28.48
CA TYR A 106 -13.57 -16.95 -29.33
C TYR A 106 -12.22 -16.66 -29.98
N ASN A 107 -11.18 -17.41 -29.60
CA ASN A 107 -9.88 -17.26 -30.24
C ASN A 107 -9.13 -18.59 -30.31
N ILE A 108 -7.88 -18.54 -30.75
CA ILE A 108 -7.00 -19.72 -30.90
C ILE A 108 -6.85 -20.47 -29.56
N GLY A 109 -7.01 -19.79 -28.42
CA GLY A 109 -7.04 -20.35 -27.07
C GLY A 109 -8.32 -21.11 -26.69
N GLY A 110 -9.35 -21.11 -27.54
CA GLY A 110 -10.65 -21.73 -27.31
C GLY A 110 -11.71 -20.78 -26.75
N ASP A 111 -12.80 -21.35 -26.24
CA ASP A 111 -13.94 -20.60 -25.70
C ASP A 111 -13.63 -20.08 -24.29
N LEU A 112 -13.44 -18.77 -24.17
CA LEU A 112 -13.18 -18.12 -22.89
C LEU A 112 -14.41 -17.31 -22.45
N GLN A 113 -15.02 -17.71 -21.35
CA GLN A 113 -16.11 -16.95 -20.74
C GLN A 113 -15.56 -15.67 -20.11
N ILE A 114 -16.10 -14.52 -20.51
CA ILE A 114 -15.69 -13.21 -20.02
C ILE A 114 -16.85 -12.55 -19.25
N GLY A 115 -16.49 -11.69 -18.29
CA GLY A 115 -17.48 -10.95 -17.50
C GLY A 115 -18.25 -9.92 -18.33
N ASN A 116 -19.10 -9.14 -17.66
CA ASN A 116 -19.62 -7.93 -18.27
C ASN A 116 -18.54 -6.83 -18.13
N LEU A 117 -17.96 -6.42 -19.26
CA LEU A 117 -16.78 -5.56 -19.29
C LEU A 117 -17.14 -4.16 -19.80
N ASP A 118 -16.77 -3.16 -19.02
CA ASP A 118 -16.84 -1.76 -19.43
C ASP A 118 -15.52 -1.35 -20.07
N LEU A 119 -15.58 -0.79 -21.27
CA LEU A 119 -14.40 -0.25 -21.93
C LEU A 119 -14.01 1.09 -21.31
N ILE A 120 -12.81 1.16 -20.75
CA ILE A 120 -12.21 2.41 -20.28
C ILE A 120 -11.57 3.15 -21.45
N ASN A 121 -11.61 4.48 -21.41
CA ASN A 121 -10.88 5.34 -22.35
C ASN A 121 -9.40 4.95 -22.44
N LYS A 122 -8.78 5.20 -23.60
CA LYS A 122 -7.35 4.95 -23.79
C LYS A 122 -6.51 5.69 -22.76
N GLN A 123 -5.51 5.03 -22.21
CA GLN A 123 -4.61 5.60 -21.20
C GLN A 123 -3.17 5.44 -21.66
N PHE A 124 -2.33 6.45 -21.43
CA PHE A 124 -0.89 6.29 -21.51
C PHE A 124 -0.34 5.88 -20.15
N VAL A 125 0.41 4.79 -20.11
CA VAL A 125 1.03 4.26 -18.90
C VAL A 125 2.54 4.46 -19.00
N PRO A 126 3.12 5.40 -18.24
CA PRO A 126 4.56 5.63 -18.27
C PRO A 126 5.32 4.43 -17.70
N GLN A 127 6.60 4.34 -18.07
CA GLN A 127 7.52 3.39 -17.43
C GLN A 127 7.73 3.73 -15.95
N ASP A 128 8.19 2.75 -15.18
CA ASP A 128 8.63 2.98 -13.81
C ASP A 128 9.91 3.84 -13.80
N GLY A 129 9.98 4.77 -12.85
CA GLY A 129 11.18 5.57 -12.59
C GLY A 129 11.39 5.77 -11.09
N THR A 130 11.64 7.01 -10.67
CA THR A 130 11.66 7.36 -9.23
C THR A 130 10.27 7.19 -8.60
N VAL A 131 9.22 7.42 -9.40
CA VAL A 131 7.84 7.13 -9.02
C VAL A 131 7.40 5.86 -9.73
N GLU A 132 6.96 4.87 -8.96
CA GLU A 132 6.46 3.59 -9.46
C GLU A 132 4.99 3.73 -9.91
N VAL A 133 4.67 3.17 -11.08
CA VAL A 133 3.32 3.14 -11.63
C VAL A 133 2.75 1.74 -11.39
N ARG A 134 1.80 1.62 -10.46
CA ARG A 134 1.26 0.31 -10.05
C ARG A 134 0.78 -0.57 -11.20
N LEU A 135 0.24 0.03 -12.26
CA LEU A 135 -0.28 -0.72 -13.41
C LEU A 135 0.82 -1.47 -14.18
N ASN A 136 2.08 -1.03 -14.09
CA ASN A 136 3.24 -1.75 -14.66
C ASN A 136 3.45 -3.13 -14.04
N LYS A 137 2.82 -3.44 -12.90
CA LYS A 137 2.80 -4.79 -12.33
C LYS A 137 1.96 -5.80 -13.10
N ALA A 138 1.15 -5.36 -14.06
CA ALA A 138 0.38 -6.24 -14.94
C ALA A 138 0.76 -6.10 -16.42
N LEU A 139 1.39 -5.00 -16.83
CA LEU A 139 1.80 -4.77 -18.20
C LEU A 139 3.08 -5.52 -18.56
N LYS A 140 3.18 -5.99 -19.80
CA LYS A 140 4.36 -6.71 -20.29
C LYS A 140 5.35 -5.69 -20.85
N ASN A 141 6.61 -5.75 -20.43
CA ASN A 141 7.72 -5.01 -21.05
C ASN A 141 7.57 -3.48 -21.11
N ASN A 142 6.87 -2.84 -20.17
CA ASN A 142 6.69 -1.39 -20.14
C ASN A 142 7.90 -0.62 -19.53
N PHE A 143 9.12 -0.91 -19.99
CA PHE A 143 10.37 -0.51 -19.32
C PHE A 143 11.16 0.62 -19.98
N ILE A 144 10.73 1.12 -21.16
CA ILE A 144 11.57 2.02 -21.97
C ILE A 144 10.91 3.38 -22.21
N ASN A 145 9.71 3.39 -22.78
CA ASN A 145 9.04 4.63 -23.17
C ASN A 145 7.67 4.82 -22.52
N GLY A 146 7.04 3.73 -22.09
CA GLY A 146 5.61 3.71 -21.77
C GLY A 146 4.80 3.02 -22.87
N SER A 147 3.53 2.79 -22.58
CA SER A 147 2.59 2.10 -23.48
C SER A 147 1.23 2.77 -23.40
N TYR A 148 0.54 2.85 -24.54
CA TYR A 148 -0.91 3.07 -24.49
C TYR A 148 -1.61 1.76 -24.13
N ILE A 149 -2.73 1.85 -23.41
CA ILE A 149 -3.61 0.72 -23.16
C ILE A 149 -5.06 1.04 -23.48
N TYR A 150 -5.77 0.01 -23.92
CA TYR A 150 -7.21 -0.11 -23.78
C TYR A 150 -7.52 -1.18 -22.73
N GLU A 151 -8.43 -0.86 -21.83
CA GLU A 151 -8.80 -1.74 -20.73
C GLU A 151 -10.30 -2.03 -20.77
N PHE A 152 -10.63 -3.32 -20.89
CA PHE A 152 -11.97 -3.84 -20.68
C PHE A 152 -12.08 -4.30 -19.23
N PHE A 153 -12.79 -3.51 -18.43
CA PHE A 153 -12.83 -3.62 -16.98
C PHE A 153 -14.08 -4.39 -16.52
N ASP A 154 -13.88 -5.48 -15.80
CA ASP A 154 -14.98 -6.23 -15.19
C ASP A 154 -15.53 -5.46 -13.98
N THR A 155 -16.74 -4.91 -14.08
CA THR A 155 -17.35 -4.16 -12.97
C THR A 155 -18.09 -5.05 -11.97
N TYR A 156 -18.43 -6.28 -12.34
CA TYR A 156 -19.15 -7.21 -11.48
C TYR A 156 -18.23 -7.97 -10.53
N LYS A 157 -16.96 -8.17 -10.92
CA LYS A 157 -15.92 -8.78 -10.09
C LYS A 157 -16.37 -10.09 -9.43
N SER A 158 -17.05 -10.94 -10.20
CA SER A 158 -17.65 -12.19 -9.69
C SER A 158 -16.63 -13.06 -8.93
N PHE A 159 -15.41 -13.19 -9.45
CA PHE A 159 -14.33 -13.95 -8.79
C PHE A 159 -13.87 -13.36 -7.45
N ILE A 160 -13.98 -12.05 -7.24
CA ILE A 160 -13.64 -11.45 -5.93
C ILE A 160 -14.65 -11.89 -4.86
N SER A 161 -15.91 -12.08 -5.25
CA SER A 161 -16.98 -12.53 -4.36
C SER A 161 -16.95 -14.05 -4.11
N ILE A 162 -16.60 -14.84 -5.14
CA ILE A 162 -16.60 -16.31 -5.08
C ILE A 162 -15.34 -16.86 -4.41
N LEU A 163 -14.18 -16.25 -4.65
CA LEU A 163 -12.90 -16.74 -4.15
C LEU A 163 -12.52 -16.10 -2.80
N SER A 164 -12.15 -16.94 -1.84
CA SER A 164 -11.60 -16.47 -0.57
C SER A 164 -10.29 -15.71 -0.76
N LYS A 165 -9.94 -14.85 0.21
CA LYS A 165 -8.68 -14.10 0.21
C LYS A 165 -7.45 -15.01 0.01
N ARG A 166 -7.40 -16.13 0.72
CA ARG A 166 -6.32 -17.13 0.64
C ARG A 166 -6.19 -17.74 -0.77
N GLN A 167 -7.31 -18.02 -1.43
CA GLN A 167 -7.30 -18.55 -2.80
C GLN A 167 -6.79 -17.51 -3.81
N ARG A 168 -7.20 -16.24 -3.67
CA ARG A 168 -6.71 -15.15 -4.53
C ARG A 168 -5.20 -14.90 -4.35
N GLU A 169 -4.71 -14.97 -3.11
CA GLU A 169 -3.27 -14.92 -2.80
C GLU A 169 -2.52 -16.10 -3.41
N GLN A 170 -3.06 -17.31 -3.30
CA GLN A 170 -2.49 -18.51 -3.92
C GLN A 170 -2.41 -18.37 -5.45
N ILE A 171 -3.49 -17.93 -6.10
CA ILE A 171 -3.52 -17.69 -7.55
C ILE A 171 -2.43 -16.69 -7.94
N SER A 172 -2.36 -15.53 -7.26
CA SER A 172 -1.36 -14.51 -7.60
C SER A 172 0.08 -15.01 -7.42
N ASN A 173 0.35 -15.78 -6.36
CA ASN A 173 1.68 -16.36 -6.15
C ASN A 173 2.03 -17.41 -7.22
N LEU A 174 1.05 -18.15 -7.71
CA LEU A 174 1.26 -19.09 -8.82
C LEU A 174 1.50 -18.34 -10.12
N VAL A 175 0.70 -17.32 -10.44
CA VAL A 175 0.87 -16.49 -11.64
C VAL A 175 2.28 -15.91 -11.71
N MET A 176 2.77 -15.30 -10.62
CA MET A 176 4.12 -14.71 -10.56
C MET A 176 5.26 -15.70 -10.79
N LYS A 177 5.04 -17.02 -10.60
CA LYS A 177 6.05 -18.04 -10.91
C LYS A 177 6.21 -18.29 -12.41
N PHE A 178 5.15 -18.06 -13.20
CA PHE A 178 5.14 -18.34 -14.64
C PHE A 178 5.27 -17.07 -15.47
N VAL A 179 4.66 -15.96 -15.04
CA VAL A 179 4.67 -14.67 -15.73
C VAL A 179 4.82 -13.53 -14.72
N PRO A 180 5.53 -12.43 -15.04
CA PRO A 180 5.79 -11.32 -14.13
C PRO A 180 4.56 -10.40 -13.93
N ILE A 181 3.40 -10.99 -13.64
CA ILE A 181 2.12 -10.30 -13.43
C ILE A 181 1.72 -10.45 -11.96
N ASN A 182 1.56 -9.33 -11.25
CA ASN A 182 1.21 -9.31 -9.83
C ASN A 182 -0.25 -8.85 -9.61
N LEU A 183 -1.17 -9.80 -9.64
CA LEU A 183 -2.60 -9.58 -9.38
C LEU A 183 -2.93 -9.45 -7.88
N HIS A 184 -1.98 -9.66 -6.97
CA HIS A 184 -2.16 -9.39 -5.55
C HIS A 184 -2.20 -7.88 -5.27
N VAL A 185 -1.35 -7.11 -5.94
CA VAL A 185 -1.37 -5.63 -5.87
C VAL A 185 -2.55 -5.06 -6.66
N LEU A 186 -2.91 -5.70 -7.78
CA LEU A 186 -3.94 -5.27 -8.71
C LEU A 186 -5.18 -6.16 -8.64
N GLN A 187 -5.73 -6.38 -7.44
CA GLN A 187 -6.93 -7.23 -7.28
C GLN A 187 -8.15 -6.68 -8.00
N ASP A 188 -8.23 -5.36 -8.13
CA ASP A 188 -9.24 -4.65 -8.90
C ASP A 188 -9.12 -4.89 -10.41
N ARG A 189 -8.05 -5.53 -10.89
CA ARG A 189 -7.86 -5.95 -12.28
C ARG A 189 -8.24 -7.40 -12.56
N ILE A 190 -8.67 -8.16 -11.54
CA ILE A 190 -9.22 -9.50 -11.76
C ILE A 190 -10.48 -9.40 -12.63
N GLY A 191 -10.53 -10.26 -13.66
CA GLY A 191 -11.58 -10.30 -14.68
C GLY A 191 -11.31 -9.43 -15.91
N ASN A 192 -10.29 -8.56 -15.87
CA ASN A 192 -10.06 -7.58 -16.94
C ASN A 192 -9.35 -8.19 -18.15
N ILE A 193 -9.50 -7.50 -19.28
CA ILE A 193 -8.75 -7.75 -20.51
C ILE A 193 -8.09 -6.45 -20.95
N ILE A 194 -6.77 -6.48 -21.15
CA ILE A 194 -5.97 -5.30 -21.50
C ILE A 194 -5.36 -5.49 -22.89
N PHE A 195 -5.50 -4.48 -23.75
CA PHE A 195 -4.75 -4.35 -24.99
C PHE A 195 -3.67 -3.31 -24.78
N GLN A 196 -2.40 -3.70 -24.94
CA GLN A 196 -1.23 -2.86 -24.70
C GLN A 196 -0.52 -2.56 -26.01
N PHE A 197 -0.30 -1.28 -26.29
CA PHE A 197 0.38 -0.72 -27.47
C PHE A 197 1.69 -0.05 -27.02
N PRO A 198 2.82 -0.79 -26.99
CA PRO A 198 4.09 -0.27 -26.49
C PRO A 198 4.69 0.79 -27.42
N SER A 199 5.09 1.94 -26.89
CA SER A 199 5.80 2.93 -27.71
C SER A 199 7.23 2.47 -27.98
N THR A 200 7.58 2.21 -29.24
CA THR A 200 8.88 1.69 -29.68
C THR A 200 9.61 2.63 -30.65
N LEU A 201 9.00 3.75 -31.05
CA LEU A 201 9.55 4.63 -32.10
C LEU A 201 10.80 5.41 -31.71
N LEU A 202 11.09 5.56 -30.43
CA LEU A 202 12.20 6.39 -29.96
C LEU A 202 12.85 5.86 -28.70
N SER A 203 14.00 6.43 -28.34
CA SER A 203 14.65 6.25 -27.06
C SER A 203 15.20 7.60 -26.62
N LEU A 204 15.01 7.92 -25.34
CA LEU A 204 15.47 9.17 -24.74
C LEU A 204 16.53 8.87 -23.68
N LYS A 205 17.69 9.52 -23.80
CA LYS A 205 18.73 9.51 -22.75
C LYS A 205 18.80 10.88 -22.09
N SER A 206 18.72 10.89 -20.77
CA SER A 206 18.79 12.10 -19.96
C SER A 206 19.94 12.04 -18.97
N SER A 207 20.69 13.12 -18.82
CA SER A 207 21.73 13.28 -17.80
C SER A 207 21.70 14.66 -17.19
N SER A 208 22.03 14.76 -15.91
CA SER A 208 22.26 16.06 -15.27
C SER A 208 23.52 16.72 -15.83
N GLY A 209 23.42 18.00 -16.16
CA GLY A 209 24.57 18.84 -16.46
C GLY A 209 25.47 19.01 -15.23
N LYS A 210 26.69 19.51 -15.44
CA LYS A 210 27.72 19.65 -14.40
C LYS A 210 27.33 20.59 -13.25
N ASP A 211 26.43 21.53 -13.50
CA ASP A 211 25.90 22.50 -12.54
C ASP A 211 24.70 21.97 -11.75
N GLU A 212 24.15 20.79 -12.09
CA GLU A 212 22.93 20.23 -11.48
C GLU A 212 21.71 21.15 -11.60
N THR A 213 21.74 22.14 -12.50
CA THR A 213 20.62 23.03 -12.82
C THR A 213 20.06 22.80 -14.22
N SER A 214 20.80 22.05 -15.02
CA SER A 214 20.51 21.78 -16.42
C SER A 214 20.35 20.29 -16.69
N LEU A 215 19.45 19.96 -17.60
CA LEU A 215 19.19 18.62 -18.08
C LEU A 215 19.65 18.49 -19.53
N ASP A 216 20.59 17.57 -19.77
CA ASP A 216 21.02 17.20 -21.11
C ASP A 216 20.15 16.02 -21.60
N ILE A 217 19.46 16.22 -22.72
CA ILE A 217 18.61 15.22 -23.36
C ILE A 217 19.19 14.87 -24.72
N THR A 218 19.29 13.58 -25.01
CA THR A 218 19.56 13.06 -26.36
C THR A 218 18.39 12.20 -26.83
N LEU A 219 17.80 12.57 -27.96
CA LEU A 219 16.71 11.82 -28.59
C LEU A 219 17.27 10.92 -29.71
N TYR A 220 16.84 9.67 -29.72
CA TYR A 220 17.09 8.72 -30.80
C TYR A 220 15.75 8.26 -31.36
N THR A 221 15.53 8.40 -32.67
CA THR A 221 14.30 7.90 -33.31
C THR A 221 14.58 6.74 -34.25
N ASP A 222 13.55 5.93 -34.50
CA ASP A 222 13.57 4.91 -35.53
C ASP A 222 13.86 5.55 -36.91
N LYS A 223 14.68 4.87 -37.72
CA LYS A 223 15.11 5.35 -39.05
C LYS A 223 13.97 5.41 -40.06
N ARG A 224 12.87 4.70 -39.80
CA ARG A 224 11.67 4.66 -40.66
C ARG A 224 10.78 5.90 -40.49
N ILE A 225 11.06 6.76 -39.51
CA ILE A 225 10.31 7.99 -39.27
C ILE A 225 10.86 9.15 -40.11
N ASP A 226 9.96 9.93 -40.74
CA ASP A 226 10.28 10.98 -41.71
C ASP A 226 11.23 12.07 -41.16
N SER A 227 10.96 12.58 -39.95
CA SER A 227 11.81 13.57 -39.28
C SER A 227 11.60 13.56 -37.76
N GLU A 228 12.68 13.79 -37.03
CA GLU A 228 12.70 14.02 -35.57
C GLU A 228 11.96 15.32 -35.19
N ASP A 229 11.83 16.26 -36.11
CA ASP A 229 11.07 17.51 -35.93
C ASP A 229 9.58 17.25 -35.66
N ARG A 230 9.10 16.01 -35.84
CA ARG A 230 7.75 15.57 -35.49
C ARG A 230 7.47 15.64 -33.99
N TYR A 231 8.50 15.53 -33.15
CA TYR A 231 8.34 15.40 -31.71
C TYR A 231 8.55 16.72 -30.96
N GLY A 232 7.77 16.93 -29.89
CA GLY A 232 7.97 18.01 -28.91
C GLY A 232 8.34 17.42 -27.55
N ILE A 233 9.27 18.06 -26.85
CA ILE A 233 9.74 17.62 -25.52
C ILE A 233 9.30 18.64 -24.47
N LEU A 234 8.55 18.20 -23.47
CA LEU A 234 8.17 18.97 -22.29
C LEU A 234 8.85 18.39 -21.06
N VAL A 235 9.56 19.24 -20.33
CA VAL A 235 10.22 18.87 -19.07
C VAL A 235 9.68 19.75 -17.95
N THR A 236 9.23 19.12 -16.87
CA THR A 236 8.80 19.77 -15.63
C THR A 236 9.65 19.28 -14.47
N ASN A 237 10.02 20.20 -13.59
CA ASN A 237 10.79 19.95 -12.39
C ASN A 237 9.92 20.27 -11.17
N GLU A 238 9.65 19.28 -10.34
CA GLU A 238 8.73 19.36 -9.21
C GLU A 238 9.45 19.18 -7.88
N PHE A 239 9.14 20.08 -6.95
CA PHE A 239 9.58 19.98 -5.57
C PHE A 239 8.46 20.48 -4.66
N ASP A 240 8.17 19.73 -3.60
CA ASP A 240 7.20 20.14 -2.59
C ASP A 240 5.82 20.48 -3.20
N ASN A 241 5.38 19.61 -4.12
CA ASN A 241 4.15 19.76 -4.91
C ASN A 241 4.06 21.05 -5.75
N CYS A 242 5.19 21.71 -6.00
CA CYS A 242 5.29 22.92 -6.82
C CYS A 242 6.14 22.66 -8.06
N ILE A 243 5.73 23.20 -9.22
CA ILE A 243 6.55 23.22 -10.42
C ILE A 243 7.62 24.32 -10.26
N THR A 244 8.86 23.90 -10.04
CA THR A 244 10.03 24.78 -9.85
C THR A 244 10.76 25.09 -11.16
N GLY A 245 10.51 24.31 -12.22
CA GLY A 245 11.05 24.54 -13.55
C GLY A 245 10.17 23.92 -14.62
N ILE A 246 10.04 24.59 -15.75
CA ILE A 246 9.32 24.10 -16.93
C ILE A 246 10.04 24.53 -18.20
N ARG A 247 10.26 23.60 -19.12
CA ARG A 247 10.87 23.86 -20.43
C ARG A 247 10.17 23.05 -21.51
N TYR A 248 9.83 23.72 -22.60
CA TYR A 248 9.37 23.09 -23.83
C TYR A 248 10.43 23.24 -24.91
N HIS A 249 10.65 22.20 -25.69
CA HIS A 249 11.55 22.20 -26.83
C HIS A 249 10.88 21.58 -28.06
N ASP A 250 10.82 22.31 -29.16
CA ASP A 250 10.12 21.94 -30.40
C ASP A 250 10.90 20.94 -31.29
N ASN A 251 12.04 20.44 -30.79
CA ASN A 251 12.97 19.48 -31.41
C ASN A 251 13.52 19.86 -32.80
N LYS A 252 13.34 21.11 -33.24
CA LYS A 252 13.88 21.61 -34.50
C LYS A 252 15.41 21.70 -34.43
N ASN A 253 16.08 21.06 -35.38
CA ASN A 253 17.52 21.22 -35.67
C ASN A 253 18.53 20.68 -34.63
N SER A 254 18.13 19.89 -33.61
CA SER A 254 19.12 19.26 -32.72
C SER A 254 18.67 17.97 -32.04
N LYS A 255 19.50 16.92 -32.16
CA LYS A 255 19.36 15.65 -31.41
C LYS A 255 19.76 15.76 -29.95
N LYS A 256 20.55 16.77 -29.59
CA LYS A 256 21.11 16.99 -28.26
C LYS A 256 20.69 18.35 -27.75
N ILE A 257 20.01 18.36 -26.62
CA ILE A 257 19.37 19.56 -26.09
C ILE A 257 19.81 19.71 -24.65
N ARG A 258 20.18 20.93 -24.27
CA ARG A 258 20.44 21.30 -22.88
C ARG A 258 19.33 22.23 -22.40
N LEU A 259 18.63 21.83 -21.34
CA LEU A 259 17.49 22.56 -20.80
C LEU A 259 17.81 23.01 -19.36
N GLU A 260 17.81 24.32 -19.11
CA GLU A 260 17.91 24.86 -17.75
C GLU A 260 16.58 24.65 -17.02
N ILE A 261 16.49 23.65 -16.14
CA ILE A 261 15.25 23.25 -15.44
C ILE A 261 15.31 23.48 -13.93
N GLY A 262 16.41 24.02 -13.42
CA GLY A 262 16.67 24.10 -11.98
C GLY A 262 17.20 22.78 -11.42
N ASP A 263 17.11 22.62 -10.11
CA ASP A 263 17.75 21.51 -9.38
C ASP A 263 17.35 20.13 -9.92
N THR A 264 18.31 19.38 -10.48
CA THR A 264 18.08 18.06 -11.10
C THR A 264 17.91 16.90 -10.12
N GLY A 265 18.11 17.13 -8.82
CA GLY A 265 17.82 16.16 -7.75
C GLY A 265 16.36 16.19 -7.28
N ASN A 266 15.57 17.15 -7.76
CA ASN A 266 14.12 17.13 -7.62
C ASN A 266 13.48 16.07 -8.53
N LEU A 267 12.16 15.90 -8.43
CA LEU A 267 11.42 15.02 -9.34
C LEU A 267 11.32 15.71 -10.70
N ILE A 268 11.92 15.10 -11.72
CA ILE A 268 11.84 15.55 -13.11
C ILE A 268 10.83 14.66 -13.82
N LYS A 269 9.87 15.29 -14.49
CA LYS A 269 8.97 14.64 -15.42
C LYS A 269 9.29 15.10 -16.82
N THR A 270 9.62 14.14 -17.68
CA THR A 270 9.92 14.37 -19.10
C THR A 270 8.87 13.67 -19.94
N MET A 271 8.22 14.41 -20.82
CA MET A 271 7.23 13.92 -21.77
C MET A 271 7.68 14.25 -23.19
N VAL A 272 7.60 13.29 -24.09
CA VAL A 272 7.72 13.50 -25.53
C VAL A 272 6.38 13.18 -26.16
N TYR A 273 5.85 14.11 -26.93
CA TYR A 273 4.62 13.90 -27.68
C TYR A 273 4.85 14.13 -29.17
N ASP A 274 4.07 13.43 -29.97
CA ASP A 274 4.05 13.52 -31.42
C ASP A 274 3.07 14.61 -31.87
N LYS A 275 3.60 15.68 -32.47
CA LYS A 275 2.80 16.83 -32.95
C LYS A 275 1.88 16.48 -34.13
N LYS A 276 2.10 15.34 -34.80
CA LYS A 276 1.28 14.90 -35.95
C LYS A 276 0.04 14.13 -35.49
N THR A 277 0.12 13.42 -34.37
CA THR A 277 -0.93 12.50 -33.90
C THR A 277 -1.50 12.86 -32.53
N ASP A 278 -0.89 13.84 -31.84
CA ASP A 278 -1.17 14.21 -30.45
C ASP A 278 -1.01 13.05 -29.45
N LEU A 279 -0.21 12.04 -29.81
CA LEU A 279 0.12 10.92 -28.93
C LEU A 279 1.34 11.22 -28.07
N VAL A 280 1.29 10.83 -26.80
CA VAL A 280 2.46 10.73 -25.93
C VAL A 280 3.25 9.49 -26.34
N VAL A 281 4.48 9.69 -26.78
CA VAL A 281 5.36 8.61 -27.25
C VAL A 281 6.42 8.25 -26.22
N TYR A 282 6.63 9.10 -25.20
CA TYR A 282 7.50 8.83 -24.07
C TYR A 282 7.05 9.62 -22.85
N GLU A 283 7.03 9.00 -21.68
CA GLU A 283 6.97 9.70 -20.41
C GLU A 283 7.79 8.96 -19.35
N ALA A 284 8.54 9.73 -18.55
CA ALA A 284 9.28 9.19 -17.42
C ALA A 284 9.34 10.21 -16.27
N ASN A 285 9.30 9.68 -15.05
CA ASN A 285 9.46 10.44 -13.81
C ASN A 285 10.74 9.97 -13.11
N TYR A 286 11.75 10.82 -12.99
CA TYR A 286 13.05 10.45 -12.44
C TYR A 286 13.73 11.62 -11.70
N SER A 287 14.64 11.30 -10.81
CA SER A 287 15.50 12.26 -10.11
C SER A 287 16.94 11.78 -10.14
N PHE A 288 17.92 12.69 -10.19
CA PHE A 288 19.32 12.30 -10.16
C PHE A 288 19.88 12.26 -8.73
N ILE A 289 20.68 11.23 -8.43
CA ILE A 289 21.37 11.10 -7.13
C ILE A 289 22.35 12.26 -6.96
N LYS A 290 22.27 12.95 -5.81
CA LYS A 290 23.19 14.05 -5.44
C LYS A 290 24.27 13.65 -4.43
N HIS A 291 23.88 12.89 -3.41
CA HIS A 291 24.76 12.47 -2.32
C HIS A 291 24.66 10.97 -2.11
N ILE A 292 25.80 10.35 -1.79
CA ILE A 292 25.88 8.96 -1.33
C ILE A 292 26.58 8.99 0.03
N TYR A 293 25.90 8.41 1.03
CA TYR A 293 26.45 8.18 2.36
C TYR A 293 26.87 6.72 2.46
N THR A 294 28.15 6.48 2.71
CA THR A 294 28.67 5.12 2.86
C THR A 294 29.16 4.91 4.29
N ARG A 295 28.69 3.82 4.90
CA ARG A 295 29.15 3.35 6.21
C ARG A 295 30.09 2.17 6.00
N PHE A 296 31.36 2.32 6.36
CA PHE A 296 32.34 1.25 6.30
C PHE A 296 32.54 0.65 7.69
N HIS A 297 32.31 -0.66 7.80
CA HIS A 297 32.70 -1.45 8.95
C HIS A 297 34.10 -1.98 8.71
N ILE A 298 35.06 -1.59 9.56
CA ILE A 298 36.43 -2.08 9.46
C ILE A 298 36.58 -3.19 10.50
N GLY A 299 36.53 -4.45 10.06
CA GLY A 299 36.82 -5.58 10.92
C GLY A 299 38.31 -5.59 11.32
N SER A 300 38.60 -5.77 12.60
CA SER A 300 39.95 -5.95 13.14
C SER A 300 40.15 -7.41 13.55
N GLU A 301 41.32 -7.98 13.28
CA GLU A 301 41.72 -9.32 13.78
C GLU A 301 41.79 -9.35 15.32
N PHE A 302 42.00 -8.19 15.95
CA PHE A 302 41.94 -7.99 17.39
C PHE A 302 40.90 -6.91 17.70
N PRO A 303 39.62 -7.27 17.96
CA PRO A 303 38.59 -6.29 18.31
C PRO A 303 38.92 -5.64 19.68
N GLU A 304 38.69 -4.34 19.79
CA GLU A 304 38.75 -3.67 21.09
C GLU A 304 37.46 -3.96 21.87
N TYR A 305 37.59 -4.44 23.10
CA TYR A 305 36.43 -4.80 23.91
C TYR A 305 36.02 -3.63 24.81
N ARG A 306 34.74 -3.26 24.76
CA ARG A 306 34.10 -2.47 25.81
C ARG A 306 33.68 -3.41 26.94
N THR A 307 34.33 -3.27 28.09
CA THR A 307 33.87 -3.91 29.31
C THR A 307 32.64 -3.17 29.87
N ILE A 308 31.57 -3.91 30.16
CA ILE A 308 30.39 -3.47 30.91
C ILE A 308 30.35 -4.27 32.22
N ILE A 309 30.50 -3.58 33.35
CA ILE A 309 30.37 -4.21 34.67
C ILE A 309 28.92 -4.04 35.14
N THR A 310 28.21 -5.16 35.31
CA THR A 310 26.84 -5.19 35.83
C THR A 310 26.81 -5.91 37.18
N SER A 311 25.67 -5.84 37.86
CA SER A 311 25.43 -6.61 39.10
C SER A 311 25.56 -8.12 38.92
N ASN A 312 25.43 -8.62 37.69
CA ASN A 312 25.50 -10.05 37.37
C ASN A 312 26.88 -10.47 36.85
N GLY A 313 27.87 -9.57 36.88
CA GLY A 313 29.24 -9.82 36.45
C GLY A 313 29.73 -8.87 35.35
N LYS A 314 30.94 -9.15 34.86
CA LYS A 314 31.61 -8.43 33.79
C LYS A 314 31.18 -9.02 32.44
N ALA A 315 30.67 -8.19 31.54
CA ALA A 315 30.44 -8.52 30.15
C ALA A 315 31.42 -7.73 29.27
N GLU A 316 31.88 -8.31 28.18
CA GLU A 316 32.72 -7.65 27.18
C GLU A 316 31.96 -7.60 25.86
N VAL A 317 31.99 -6.44 25.19
CA VAL A 317 31.33 -6.20 23.91
C VAL A 317 32.35 -5.72 22.92
N ASP A 318 32.50 -6.45 21.81
CA ASP A 318 33.39 -6.11 20.71
C ASP A 318 32.97 -4.76 20.12
N VAL A 319 33.92 -3.83 20.03
CA VAL A 319 33.74 -2.52 19.41
C VAL A 319 34.36 -2.56 18.03
N GLU A 320 33.52 -2.55 17.01
CA GLU A 320 33.98 -2.35 15.63
C GLU A 320 34.19 -0.85 15.36
N PRO A 321 35.36 -0.44 14.84
CA PRO A 321 35.52 0.89 14.30
C PRO A 321 34.65 1.05 13.05
N VAL A 322 33.88 2.15 13.02
CA VAL A 322 33.02 2.52 11.89
C VAL A 322 33.53 3.84 11.33
N GLU A 323 33.82 3.87 10.04
CA GLU A 323 34.08 5.11 9.32
C GLU A 323 32.88 5.50 8.46
N PHE A 324 32.53 6.79 8.51
CA PHE A 324 31.50 7.37 7.68
C PHE A 324 32.18 8.20 6.60
N MET A 325 31.95 7.83 5.34
CA MET A 325 32.41 8.60 4.20
C MET A 325 31.19 9.21 3.52
N GLU A 326 31.17 10.53 3.44
CA GLU A 326 30.25 11.26 2.58
C GLU A 326 30.99 11.60 1.29
N ILE A 327 30.48 11.12 0.15
CA ILE A 327 31.00 11.49 -1.17
C ILE A 327 29.99 12.47 -1.79
N PRO A 328 30.16 13.78 -1.60
CA PRO A 328 29.35 14.77 -2.30
C PRO A 328 29.75 14.79 -3.78
N ARG A 329 28.80 14.92 -4.70
CA ARG A 329 29.10 15.13 -6.13
C ARG A 329 29.73 16.50 -6.43
N ARG A 330 29.68 17.47 -5.50
CA ARG A 330 30.42 18.75 -5.57
C ARG A 330 30.47 19.52 -4.24
N ASN A 331 31.45 20.42 -4.13
CA ASN A 331 31.67 21.38 -3.03
C ASN A 331 30.40 22.22 -2.74
N MET A 332 29.56 21.77 -1.81
CA MET A 332 28.70 22.71 -1.08
C MET A 332 29.62 23.45 -0.10
N SER A 333 29.76 24.76 -0.30
CA SER A 333 30.47 25.59 0.67
C SER A 333 29.74 25.52 2.00
N GLU A 334 30.53 25.27 3.03
CA GLU A 334 30.18 25.23 4.44
C GLU A 334 29.21 26.36 4.88
N HIS A 335 28.21 25.99 5.68
CA HIS A 335 27.52 26.83 6.68
C HIS A 335 26.30 27.68 6.28
N LYS A 336 25.58 27.40 5.19
CA LYS A 336 24.19 27.88 5.05
C LYS A 336 23.23 26.71 4.92
N LYS A 337 22.26 26.60 5.84
CA LYS A 337 21.12 25.70 5.70
C LYS A 337 20.54 25.90 4.30
N TYR A 338 20.63 24.87 3.48
CA TYR A 338 20.06 24.89 2.14
C TYR A 338 18.55 25.07 2.26
N TRP A 339 17.91 25.90 1.43
CA TRP A 339 16.49 26.27 1.61
C TRP A 339 15.55 25.06 1.72
N LYS A 340 15.90 23.93 1.08
CA LYS A 340 15.15 22.66 1.19
C LYS A 340 15.18 22.05 2.60
N GLU A 341 16.15 22.37 3.44
CA GLU A 341 16.16 21.94 4.85
C GLU A 341 15.01 22.58 5.62
N PHE A 342 14.72 23.86 5.39
CA PHE A 342 13.55 24.52 5.98
C PHE A 342 12.25 23.89 5.48
N VAL A 343 12.19 23.47 4.22
CA VAL A 343 11.03 22.74 3.68
C VAL A 343 10.89 21.38 4.35
N LYS A 344 11.98 20.63 4.58
CA LYS A 344 11.94 19.36 5.32
C LYS A 344 11.45 19.55 6.76
N GLU A 345 11.90 20.61 7.44
CA GLU A 345 11.42 20.95 8.78
C GLU A 345 9.92 21.26 8.79
N ARG A 346 9.42 22.01 7.79
CA ARG A 346 7.97 22.27 7.62
C ARG A 346 7.21 20.97 7.38
N GLN A 347 7.64 20.13 6.44
CA GLN A 347 7.00 18.84 6.11
C GLN A 347 6.98 17.89 7.31
N TYR A 348 8.01 17.91 8.16
CA TYR A 348 8.02 17.14 9.41
C TYR A 348 6.93 17.62 10.38
N LYS A 349 6.80 18.93 10.56
CA LYS A 349 5.75 19.52 11.40
C LYS A 349 4.35 19.20 10.88
N GLU A 350 4.12 19.38 9.58
CA GLU A 350 2.84 19.05 8.93
C GLU A 350 2.48 17.56 9.11
N ARG A 351 3.46 16.66 8.95
CA ARG A 351 3.23 15.23 9.20
C ARG A 351 2.86 14.93 10.66
N LEU A 352 3.49 15.62 11.62
CA LEU A 352 3.17 15.45 13.03
C LEU A 352 1.74 15.93 13.32
N GLU A 353 1.36 17.10 12.80
CA GLU A 353 0.01 17.65 12.91
C GLU A 353 -1.04 16.73 12.25
N GLU A 354 -0.76 16.13 11.08
CA GLU A 354 -1.63 15.16 10.44
C GLU A 354 -1.82 13.88 11.29
N LEU A 355 -0.74 13.39 11.92
CA LEU A 355 -0.81 12.22 12.79
C LEU A 355 -1.61 12.50 14.06
N GLU A 356 -1.49 13.69 14.63
CA GLU A 356 -2.30 14.16 15.77
C GLU A 356 -3.77 14.30 15.37
N HIS A 357 -4.06 14.93 14.22
CA HIS A 357 -5.43 15.10 13.72
C HIS A 357 -6.12 13.76 13.44
N ARG A 358 -5.37 12.79 12.90
CA ARG A 358 -5.85 11.40 12.69
C ARG A 358 -5.83 10.55 13.96
N MET A 359 -5.42 11.12 15.10
CA MET A 359 -5.25 10.44 16.40
C MET A 359 -4.40 9.17 16.32
N LYS A 360 -3.37 9.17 15.46
CA LYS A 360 -2.42 8.08 15.30
C LYS A 360 -1.20 8.21 16.19
N PHE A 361 -0.86 9.44 16.55
CA PHE A 361 0.20 9.76 17.50
C PHE A 361 -0.24 10.98 18.29
N MET A 362 -0.31 10.86 19.60
CA MET A 362 -0.65 11.96 20.51
C MET A 362 0.37 11.97 21.64
N GLN A 363 0.87 13.15 21.98
CA GLN A 363 1.81 13.34 23.07
C GLN A 363 1.19 14.25 24.12
N TYR A 364 1.42 13.91 25.40
CA TYR A 364 0.89 14.65 26.53
C TYR A 364 1.95 14.86 27.60
N GLY A 365 1.70 15.80 28.52
CA GLY A 365 2.55 16.03 29.69
C GLY A 365 3.88 16.70 29.35
N THR A 366 3.94 17.42 28.23
CA THR A 366 5.08 18.26 27.82
C THR A 366 5.00 19.68 28.38
N SER A 367 3.82 20.10 28.87
CA SER A 367 3.58 21.39 29.51
C SER A 367 3.62 21.27 31.04
N GLN A 368 3.85 22.39 31.74
CA GLN A 368 3.91 22.43 33.22
C GLN A 368 2.56 22.08 33.90
N ASN A 369 1.45 22.07 33.14
CA ASN A 369 0.11 21.78 33.63
C ASN A 369 -0.32 20.36 33.22
N SER A 370 -1.06 19.67 34.09
CA SER A 370 -1.59 18.33 33.75
C SER A 370 -2.61 18.42 32.62
N GLU A 371 -2.37 17.65 31.56
CA GLU A 371 -3.25 17.51 30.39
C GLU A 371 -4.23 16.33 30.54
N LYS A 372 -4.54 15.94 31.78
CA LYS A 372 -5.38 14.77 32.10
C LYS A 372 -6.70 14.77 31.34
N ASN A 373 -7.41 15.91 31.30
CA ASN A 373 -8.70 16.00 30.62
C ASN A 373 -8.57 15.80 29.11
N LYS A 374 -7.56 16.41 28.49
CA LYS A 374 -7.28 16.27 27.05
C LYS A 374 -7.01 14.80 26.69
N ALA A 375 -6.10 14.15 27.42
CA ALA A 375 -5.76 12.75 27.17
C ALA A 375 -6.97 11.81 27.32
N LEU A 376 -7.81 12.05 28.34
CA LEU A 376 -9.03 11.28 28.55
C LEU A 376 -10.09 11.54 27.47
N GLU A 377 -10.26 12.79 27.04
CA GLU A 377 -11.14 13.15 25.93
C GLU A 377 -10.72 12.49 24.62
N ASP A 378 -9.41 12.45 24.33
CA ASP A 378 -8.90 11.83 23.12
C ASP A 378 -9.09 10.30 23.14
N VAL A 379 -8.94 9.64 24.31
CA VAL A 379 -9.33 8.23 24.49
C VAL A 379 -10.83 8.03 24.23
N ARG A 380 -11.69 8.93 24.70
CA ARG A 380 -13.14 8.86 24.43
C ARG A 380 -13.45 9.07 22.95
N LYS A 381 -12.77 9.99 22.27
CA LYS A 381 -12.90 10.18 20.81
C LYS A 381 -12.49 8.92 20.05
N LEU A 382 -11.39 8.27 20.45
CA LEU A 382 -10.97 6.99 19.87
C LEU A 382 -12.07 5.94 20.03
N ILE A 383 -12.69 5.84 21.21
CA ILE A 383 -13.80 4.92 21.47
C ILE A 383 -14.97 5.22 20.53
N ILE A 384 -15.41 6.47 20.45
CA ILE A 384 -16.55 6.87 19.61
C ILE A 384 -16.27 6.59 18.13
N MET A 385 -15.08 6.91 17.64
CA MET A 385 -14.73 6.77 16.22
C MET A 385 -14.54 5.33 15.75
N ASN A 386 -14.21 4.41 16.65
CA ASN A 386 -13.84 3.02 16.30
C ASN A 386 -14.79 1.96 16.89
N SER A 387 -15.88 2.40 17.54
CA SER A 387 -16.94 1.52 18.05
C SER A 387 -17.68 0.89 16.87
N GLU A 388 -17.36 -0.35 16.49
CA GLU A 388 -18.06 -1.06 15.40
C GLU A 388 -18.57 -2.46 15.78
N LYS A 389 -17.65 -3.37 16.16
CA LYS A 389 -17.97 -4.76 16.51
C LYS A 389 -17.56 -5.10 17.94
N GLN A 390 -16.34 -4.78 18.33
CA GLN A 390 -15.83 -5.09 19.67
C GLN A 390 -14.79 -4.07 20.14
N ILE A 391 -14.84 -3.73 21.43
CA ILE A 391 -13.86 -2.85 22.09
C ILE A 391 -13.19 -3.65 23.21
N MET A 392 -11.86 -3.57 23.30
CA MET A 392 -11.10 -4.29 24.32
C MET A 392 -10.15 -3.30 25.02
N LEU A 393 -10.15 -3.28 26.35
CA LEU A 393 -9.28 -2.42 27.16
C LEU A 393 -8.39 -3.28 28.03
N TRP A 394 -7.10 -3.11 27.90
CA TRP A 394 -6.09 -3.91 28.59
C TRP A 394 -5.22 -2.98 29.42
N ASP A 395 -5.35 -3.01 30.74
CA ASP A 395 -4.54 -2.17 31.63
C ASP A 395 -4.48 -2.79 33.05
N PRO A 396 -3.29 -3.12 33.59
CA PRO A 396 -3.16 -3.82 34.87
C PRO A 396 -3.59 -2.99 36.07
N TYR A 397 -3.72 -1.67 35.92
CA TYR A 397 -4.16 -0.75 36.96
C TYR A 397 -5.55 -0.16 36.68
N LEU A 398 -6.32 -0.80 35.81
CA LEU A 398 -7.66 -0.34 35.44
C LEU A 398 -8.64 -0.47 36.60
N SER A 399 -9.27 0.63 37.00
CA SER A 399 -10.35 0.66 38.00
C SER A 399 -11.74 0.73 37.36
N ALA A 400 -12.78 0.47 38.15
CA ALA A 400 -14.18 0.68 37.76
C ALA A 400 -14.45 2.14 37.34
N ASN A 401 -13.84 3.11 38.02
CA ASN A 401 -13.97 4.53 37.66
C ASN A 401 -13.32 4.83 36.30
N ASP A 402 -12.20 4.19 35.99
CA ASP A 402 -11.53 4.35 34.70
C ASP A 402 -12.40 3.78 33.55
N ILE A 403 -13.03 2.62 33.78
CA ILE A 403 -13.97 2.01 32.85
C ILE A 403 -15.18 2.93 32.60
N LEU A 404 -15.78 3.48 33.66
CA LEU A 404 -16.89 4.44 33.56
C LEU A 404 -16.47 5.72 32.81
N ASN A 405 -15.22 6.14 32.97
CA ASN A 405 -14.69 7.32 32.31
C ASN A 405 -14.20 7.09 30.87
N THR A 406 -14.23 5.84 30.38
CA THR A 406 -13.74 5.47 29.05
C THR A 406 -14.79 4.66 28.27
N LEU A 407 -14.91 3.35 28.51
CA LEU A 407 -15.76 2.44 27.74
C LEU A 407 -17.24 2.85 27.69
N TYR A 408 -17.75 3.44 28.78
CA TYR A 408 -19.15 3.90 28.87
C TYR A 408 -19.46 5.13 28.01
N TYR A 409 -18.44 5.76 27.40
CA TYR A 409 -18.63 6.85 26.44
C TYR A 409 -18.84 6.36 25.00
N SER A 410 -18.86 5.03 24.77
CA SER A 410 -19.34 4.50 23.49
C SER A 410 -20.82 4.79 23.31
N ASN A 411 -21.20 5.27 22.12
CA ASN A 411 -22.57 5.64 21.78
C ASN A 411 -23.37 4.49 21.12
N GLN A 412 -22.76 3.32 20.95
CA GLN A 412 -23.39 2.18 20.28
C GLN A 412 -23.87 1.15 21.28
N MET A 413 -25.17 0.87 21.23
CA MET A 413 -25.82 -0.10 22.09
C MET A 413 -25.39 -1.53 21.73
N GLY A 414 -25.06 -2.33 22.76
CA GLY A 414 -24.84 -3.77 22.63
C GLY A 414 -23.51 -4.19 22.02
N ILE A 415 -22.61 -3.26 21.69
CA ILE A 415 -21.23 -3.60 21.29
C ILE A 415 -20.58 -4.43 22.39
N GLN A 416 -19.92 -5.52 22.00
CA GLN A 416 -19.16 -6.33 22.93
C GLN A 416 -17.94 -5.55 23.45
N MET A 417 -17.90 -5.32 24.75
CA MET A 417 -16.78 -4.68 25.44
C MET A 417 -16.11 -5.70 26.37
N ARG A 418 -14.79 -5.77 26.31
CA ARG A 418 -13.96 -6.61 27.19
C ARG A 418 -12.92 -5.75 27.89
N ALA A 419 -12.73 -5.94 29.18
CA ALA A 419 -11.64 -5.29 29.88
C ALA A 419 -10.86 -6.28 30.75
N ILE A 420 -9.53 -6.22 30.71
CA ILE A 420 -8.65 -6.99 31.60
C ILE A 420 -7.93 -6.01 32.53
N THR A 421 -8.08 -6.25 33.83
CA THR A 421 -7.32 -5.60 34.90
C THR A 421 -6.53 -6.63 35.70
N SER A 422 -5.68 -6.19 36.64
CA SER A 422 -4.97 -7.07 37.58
C SER A 422 -5.22 -6.62 39.00
N SER A 423 -5.52 -7.53 39.93
CA SER A 423 -5.61 -7.19 41.35
C SER A 423 -4.28 -7.43 42.05
N SER A 424 -3.16 -7.04 41.46
CA SER A 424 -1.84 -7.11 42.13
C SER A 424 -1.83 -6.30 43.43
N SER A 425 -0.92 -6.58 44.36
CA SER A 425 -0.81 -5.81 45.60
C SER A 425 -0.56 -4.31 45.35
N GLU A 426 0.15 -3.98 44.27
CA GLU A 426 0.36 -2.62 43.77
C GLU A 426 -0.96 -2.01 43.29
N THR A 427 -1.73 -2.74 42.48
CA THR A 427 -3.03 -2.27 41.97
C THR A 427 -4.02 -2.02 43.10
N ARG A 428 -4.09 -2.93 44.09
CA ARG A 428 -4.97 -2.77 45.25
C ARG A 428 -4.58 -1.57 46.12
N LYS A 429 -3.28 -1.24 46.22
CA LYS A 429 -2.82 -0.01 46.89
C LYS A 429 -3.19 1.27 46.14
N ILE A 430 -3.19 1.22 44.80
CA ILE A 430 -3.50 2.40 43.96
C ILE A 430 -5.02 2.62 43.87
N ASN A 431 -5.81 1.53 43.82
CA ASN A 431 -7.24 1.56 43.48
C ASN A 431 -8.19 1.05 44.59
N GLY A 432 -7.72 0.77 45.81
CA GLY A 432 -8.53 0.23 46.92
C GLY A 432 -7.99 0.60 48.31
N GLU A 433 -8.66 0.13 49.37
CA GLU A 433 -8.20 0.34 50.75
C GLU A 433 -6.95 -0.51 51.08
N LYS A 434 -6.04 0.01 51.91
CA LYS A 434 -4.81 -0.70 52.30
C LYS A 434 -5.18 -2.03 52.97
N HIS A 435 -4.70 -3.14 52.39
CA HIS A 435 -4.78 -4.52 52.88
C HIS A 435 -6.03 -5.36 52.53
N SER A 436 -6.78 -5.03 51.47
CA SER A 436 -7.81 -5.94 50.95
C SER A 436 -7.22 -7.15 50.18
N ASP A 437 -7.88 -8.30 50.29
CA ASP A 437 -7.65 -9.46 49.43
C ASP A 437 -8.29 -9.24 48.03
N ALA A 438 -7.99 -10.12 47.07
CA ALA A 438 -8.47 -9.97 45.69
C ALA A 438 -10.01 -10.00 45.61
N ALA A 439 -10.65 -10.87 46.40
CA ALA A 439 -12.11 -11.03 46.40
C ALA A 439 -12.83 -9.78 46.91
N THR A 440 -12.33 -9.17 48.00
CA THR A 440 -12.89 -7.94 48.57
C THR A 440 -12.75 -6.78 47.58
N TRP A 441 -11.57 -6.62 46.97
CA TRP A 441 -11.35 -5.58 45.97
C TRP A 441 -12.24 -5.76 44.73
N ILE A 442 -12.40 -6.98 44.23
CA ILE A 442 -13.33 -7.28 43.12
C ILE A 442 -14.77 -6.87 43.48
N SER A 443 -15.20 -7.16 44.71
CA SER A 443 -16.53 -6.77 45.21
C SER A 443 -16.71 -5.25 45.26
N GLU A 444 -15.71 -4.51 45.74
CA GLU A 444 -15.70 -3.03 45.73
C GLU A 444 -15.84 -2.47 44.31
N GLN A 445 -15.03 -2.94 43.36
CA GLN A 445 -15.08 -2.48 41.97
C GLN A 445 -16.44 -2.81 41.32
N ARG A 446 -16.99 -3.99 41.61
CA ARG A 446 -18.32 -4.39 41.15
C ARG A 446 -19.41 -3.45 41.69
N ASN A 447 -19.34 -3.05 42.97
CA ASN A 447 -20.28 -2.10 43.55
C ASN A 447 -20.19 -0.72 42.90
N ILE A 448 -18.99 -0.25 42.56
CA ILE A 448 -18.79 1.03 41.86
C ILE A 448 -19.49 1.00 40.49
N LEU A 449 -19.29 -0.06 39.69
CA LEU A 449 -19.95 -0.20 38.38
C LEU A 449 -21.48 -0.29 38.50
N ASN A 450 -21.99 -0.94 39.55
CA ASN A 450 -23.42 -1.09 39.77
C ASN A 450 -24.09 0.21 40.23
N ASN A 451 -23.42 1.01 41.08
CA ASN A 451 -24.03 2.18 41.72
C ASN A 451 -23.88 3.47 40.90
N ASN A 452 -22.83 3.57 40.06
CA ASN A 452 -22.51 4.79 39.33
C ASN A 452 -22.98 4.80 37.87
N SER A 453 -23.79 3.82 37.45
CA SER A 453 -24.40 3.76 36.12
C SER A 453 -25.71 2.98 36.12
N ASN A 454 -26.63 3.33 35.21
CA ASN A 454 -27.82 2.53 34.94
C ASN A 454 -27.55 1.35 33.98
N ASN A 455 -26.31 1.23 33.48
CA ASN A 455 -25.84 0.17 32.58
C ASN A 455 -26.66 0.02 31.28
N TYR A 456 -27.39 1.07 30.88
CA TYR A 456 -28.28 1.00 29.73
C TYR A 456 -27.49 0.79 28.43
N GLY A 457 -27.78 -0.32 27.73
CA GLY A 457 -27.18 -0.64 26.44
C GLY A 457 -25.72 -1.09 26.49
N ILE A 458 -25.15 -1.29 27.69
CA ILE A 458 -23.76 -1.73 27.88
C ILE A 458 -23.69 -3.26 27.84
N ASN A 459 -22.81 -3.79 26.98
CA ASN A 459 -22.46 -5.21 26.91
C ASN A 459 -20.98 -5.38 27.29
N LEU A 460 -20.69 -5.24 28.59
CA LEU A 460 -19.35 -5.27 29.15
C LEU A 460 -19.11 -6.53 29.98
N GLU A 461 -17.96 -7.16 29.74
CA GLU A 461 -17.34 -8.14 30.64
C GLU A 461 -15.96 -7.64 31.08
N VAL A 462 -15.68 -7.70 32.39
CA VAL A 462 -14.40 -7.32 32.98
C VAL A 462 -13.83 -8.53 33.70
N ARG A 463 -12.61 -8.91 33.34
CA ARG A 463 -11.86 -9.99 33.99
C ARG A 463 -10.65 -9.43 34.73
N CYS A 464 -10.32 -10.06 35.84
CA CYS A 464 -9.24 -9.66 36.73
C CYS A 464 -8.21 -10.78 36.82
N GLN A 465 -6.98 -10.47 36.45
CA GLN A 465 -5.82 -11.32 36.64
C GLN A 465 -5.37 -11.27 38.10
N HIS A 466 -5.24 -12.42 38.75
CA HIS A 466 -4.73 -12.51 40.12
C HIS A 466 -4.16 -13.91 40.40
N GLU A 467 -3.24 -13.98 41.36
CA GLU A 467 -2.63 -15.22 41.85
C GLU A 467 -2.13 -16.12 40.70
N GLU A 468 -2.72 -17.31 40.56
CA GLU A 468 -2.42 -18.34 39.56
C GLU A 468 -3.27 -18.26 38.28
N PHE A 469 -4.21 -17.30 38.22
CA PHE A 469 -5.06 -17.11 37.04
C PHE A 469 -4.39 -16.19 36.02
N GLY A 470 -4.15 -16.76 34.83
CA GLY A 470 -3.49 -16.09 33.72
C GLY A 470 -2.03 -15.74 34.02
N TRP A 471 -1.45 -14.88 33.18
CA TRP A 471 -0.09 -14.38 33.33
C TRP A 471 -0.04 -12.87 33.62
N LYS A 472 1.03 -12.44 34.31
CA LYS A 472 1.24 -11.04 34.66
C LYS A 472 1.55 -10.23 33.41
N PHE A 473 0.94 -9.05 33.32
CA PHE A 473 1.13 -8.14 32.19
C PHE A 473 1.35 -6.71 32.70
N HIS A 474 2.08 -5.93 31.90
CA HIS A 474 2.36 -4.52 32.19
C HIS A 474 1.90 -3.58 31.08
N ASP A 475 1.64 -4.07 29.88
CA ASP A 475 1.30 -3.22 28.75
C ASP A 475 -0.13 -2.68 28.86
N ARG A 476 -0.37 -1.53 28.21
CA ARG A 476 -1.65 -0.84 28.22
C ARG A 476 -2.12 -0.56 26.80
N PHE A 477 -3.26 -1.16 26.45
CA PHE A 477 -3.78 -1.09 25.09
C PHE A 477 -5.27 -0.79 25.08
N LEU A 478 -5.69 -0.03 24.07
CA LEU A 478 -7.08 0.11 23.65
C LEU A 478 -7.21 -0.50 22.26
N LEU A 479 -8.04 -1.53 22.13
CA LEU A 479 -8.19 -2.33 20.92
C LEU A 479 -9.62 -2.24 20.39
N PHE A 480 -9.74 -2.26 19.07
CA PHE A 480 -11.00 -2.25 18.35
C PHE A 480 -10.97 -3.34 17.28
N VAL A 481 -12.00 -4.19 17.28
CA VAL A 481 -12.25 -5.12 16.19
C VAL A 481 -13.37 -4.55 15.33
N MET A 482 -13.12 -4.49 14.02
CA MET A 482 -14.04 -3.96 13.02
C MET A 482 -14.94 -5.05 12.44
N ARG A 483 -16.02 -4.67 11.75
CA ARG A 483 -16.97 -5.65 11.16
C ARG A 483 -16.36 -6.52 10.08
N ASN A 484 -15.42 -5.97 9.31
CA ASN A 484 -14.66 -6.67 8.27
C ASN A 484 -13.59 -7.66 8.82
N GLY A 485 -13.46 -7.76 10.15
CA GLY A 485 -12.49 -8.63 10.81
C GLY A 485 -11.09 -8.04 11.00
N THR A 486 -10.84 -6.80 10.56
CA THR A 486 -9.58 -6.10 10.86
C THR A 486 -9.59 -5.52 12.27
N ALA A 487 -8.40 -5.35 12.85
CA ALA A 487 -8.23 -4.72 14.16
C ALA A 487 -7.50 -3.38 14.06
N ARG A 488 -7.75 -2.49 15.02
CA ARG A 488 -6.95 -1.28 15.29
C ARG A 488 -6.60 -1.25 16.77
N VAL A 489 -5.36 -0.94 17.09
CA VAL A 489 -4.84 -0.98 18.47
C VAL A 489 -4.04 0.27 18.74
N TRP A 490 -4.26 0.87 19.91
CA TRP A 490 -3.46 1.96 20.43
C TRP A 490 -2.72 1.52 21.69
N SER A 491 -1.41 1.72 21.71
CA SER A 491 -0.61 1.69 22.94
C SER A 491 -0.82 3.00 23.69
N LEU A 492 -1.11 2.91 24.99
CA LEU A 492 -1.45 4.08 25.81
C LEU A 492 -0.25 4.70 26.53
N GLY A 493 0.89 4.01 26.60
CA GLY A 493 2.12 4.46 27.26
C GLY A 493 2.05 4.58 28.79
N THR A 494 0.85 4.72 29.36
CA THR A 494 0.57 4.77 30.80
C THR A 494 -0.82 4.19 31.07
N SER A 495 -1.13 3.95 32.35
CA SER A 495 -2.46 3.49 32.75
C SER A 495 -3.51 4.61 32.66
N ILE A 496 -4.77 4.23 32.46
CA ILE A 496 -5.90 5.17 32.29
C ILE A 496 -5.96 6.17 33.44
N ASN A 497 -5.74 5.71 34.67
CA ASN A 497 -5.76 6.54 35.87
C ASN A 497 -4.64 7.61 35.93
N SER A 498 -3.64 7.52 35.05
CA SER A 498 -2.43 8.35 35.01
C SER A 498 -2.26 9.11 33.70
N LEU A 499 -3.24 9.00 32.79
CA LEU A 499 -3.28 9.78 31.56
C LEU A 499 -3.13 11.28 31.84
N GLY A 500 -2.25 11.92 31.08
CA GLY A 500 -1.98 13.35 31.09
C GLY A 500 -1.36 13.90 32.38
N LYS A 501 -0.93 13.05 33.33
CA LYS A 501 -0.21 13.49 34.54
C LYS A 501 1.28 13.72 34.29
N ASN A 502 1.91 12.81 33.56
CA ASN A 502 3.32 12.83 33.19
C ASN A 502 3.46 12.69 31.67
N HIS A 503 4.68 12.90 31.18
CA HIS A 503 5.02 12.64 29.79
C HIS A 503 4.66 11.20 29.40
N HIS A 504 3.82 11.07 28.38
CA HIS A 504 3.49 9.80 27.75
C HIS A 504 2.96 10.04 26.34
N ILE A 505 2.87 8.96 25.56
CA ILE A 505 2.35 8.97 24.20
C ILE A 505 1.25 7.94 24.06
N ILE A 506 0.25 8.27 23.23
CA ILE A 506 -0.73 7.32 22.72
C ILE A 506 -0.46 7.12 21.23
N GLN A 507 -0.26 5.88 20.78
CA GLN A 507 0.15 5.59 19.41
C GLN A 507 -0.57 4.37 18.83
N GLU A 508 -1.02 4.49 17.57
CA GLU A 508 -1.57 3.37 16.79
C GLU A 508 -0.48 2.36 16.42
N VAL A 509 -0.72 1.08 16.66
CA VAL A 509 0.21 -0.04 16.43
C VAL A 509 0.10 -0.53 14.98
N SER A 510 1.23 -0.68 14.28
CA SER A 510 1.27 -1.12 12.87
C SER A 510 0.80 -2.56 12.63
N HIS A 511 0.94 -3.44 13.63
CA HIS A 511 0.55 -4.86 13.54
C HIS A 511 -0.44 -5.24 14.65
N PRO A 512 -1.70 -4.76 14.56
CA PRO A 512 -2.66 -4.84 15.66
C PRO A 512 -3.09 -6.27 16.00
N GLN A 513 -3.05 -7.20 15.04
CA GLN A 513 -3.54 -8.57 15.24
C GLN A 513 -2.77 -9.34 16.32
N TYR A 514 -1.45 -9.20 16.38
CA TYR A 514 -0.63 -9.86 17.41
C TYR A 514 -1.05 -9.47 18.84
N ILE A 515 -1.45 -8.21 19.04
CA ILE A 515 -1.89 -7.72 20.35
C ILE A 515 -3.30 -8.22 20.67
N VAL A 516 -4.17 -8.30 19.66
CA VAL A 516 -5.52 -8.89 19.80
C VAL A 516 -5.42 -10.38 20.17
N ASP A 517 -4.52 -11.13 19.53
CA ASP A 517 -4.33 -12.55 19.79
C ASP A 517 -3.81 -12.77 21.22
N ALA A 518 -2.81 -12.00 21.66
CA ALA A 518 -2.29 -12.05 23.03
C ALA A 518 -3.35 -11.67 24.08
N PHE A 519 -4.17 -10.66 23.81
CA PHE A 519 -5.30 -10.33 24.68
C PHE A 519 -6.27 -11.51 24.77
N ASN A 520 -6.63 -12.12 23.64
CA ASN A 520 -7.60 -13.22 23.62
C ASN A 520 -7.06 -14.48 24.31
N GLU A 521 -5.76 -14.75 24.22
CA GLU A 521 -5.08 -15.81 24.95
C GLU A 521 -5.23 -15.61 26.46
N LEU A 522 -4.83 -14.44 26.98
CA LEU A 522 -5.00 -14.10 28.39
C LEU A 522 -6.47 -14.11 28.81
N TRP A 523 -7.35 -13.57 27.96
CA TRP A 523 -8.79 -13.56 28.21
C TRP A 523 -9.30 -14.98 28.43
N ASN A 524 -8.90 -15.94 27.60
CA ASN A 524 -9.31 -17.34 27.70
C ASN A 524 -8.73 -18.04 28.94
N GLU A 525 -7.51 -17.73 29.35
CA GLU A 525 -6.93 -18.25 30.60
C GLU A 525 -7.66 -17.72 31.84
N LEU A 526 -8.21 -16.51 31.76
CA LEU A 526 -9.03 -15.91 32.82
C LEU A 526 -10.51 -16.37 32.79
N ASN A 527 -10.82 -17.47 32.10
CA ASN A 527 -12.18 -18.01 31.99
C ASN A 527 -12.59 -18.85 33.23
N ASP A 528 -12.41 -18.27 34.41
CA ASP A 528 -12.83 -18.81 35.70
C ASP A 528 -13.77 -17.79 36.38
N GLU A 529 -14.82 -18.25 37.07
CA GLU A 529 -15.78 -17.36 37.75
C GLU A 529 -15.10 -16.44 38.78
N ARG A 530 -14.01 -16.90 39.39
CA ARG A 530 -13.20 -16.12 40.36
C ARG A 530 -12.43 -14.98 39.71
N CYS A 531 -12.28 -14.99 38.39
CA CYS A 531 -11.66 -13.90 37.63
C CYS A 531 -12.68 -12.87 37.15
N ILE A 532 -13.98 -13.16 37.21
CA ILE A 532 -15.01 -12.26 36.70
C ILE A 532 -15.24 -11.12 37.68
N LEU A 533 -14.79 -9.92 37.32
CA LEU A 533 -15.05 -8.70 38.08
C LEU A 533 -16.47 -8.20 37.80
N TRP A 534 -16.83 -8.09 36.52
CA TRP A 534 -18.13 -7.62 36.07
C TRP A 534 -18.59 -8.37 34.83
N LYS A 535 -19.90 -8.63 34.76
CA LYS A 535 -20.56 -9.11 33.55
C LYS A 535 -21.93 -8.46 33.47
N SER A 536 -22.18 -7.75 32.39
CA SER A 536 -23.48 -7.09 32.15
C SER A 536 -24.57 -8.16 32.05
N LYS A 537 -25.75 -7.87 32.62
CA LYS A 537 -26.87 -8.81 32.68
C LYS A 537 -27.66 -8.87 31.38
#